data_AF-A0A162GMD1-F1
#
_entry.id   AF-A0A162GMD1-F1
#
_cell.length_a   1.000
_cell.length_b   1.000
_cell.length_c   1.000
_cell.angle_alpha   90.00
_cell.angle_beta   90.00
_cell.angle_gamma   90.00
#
_symmetry.space_group_name_H-M   'P 1'
#
loop_
_entity.id
_entity.type
_entity.pdbx_description
1 polymer ?
#
loop_
_entity_poly.entity_id
_entity_poly.type
_entity_poly.pdbx_seq_one_letter_code
_entity_poly.pdbx_strand_id
1 'polypeptide(L)'
;MEGFTVSNANRFLDTGVIRDSKSLSIEGPKSTSSTADTGKSFADTLKDAVSSVNEMQKSSDKAMQNLATGKTDNVAEVMIAAEKADIALKVMVQVRNKIIDAYQEVMKMQV
;
A
#
# COMPACT_ATOMS: atom_id res chain seq x y z
N MET A 1 -39.89 -42.26 3.71
CA MET A 1 -39.36 -41.09 4.44
C MET A 1 -38.90 -41.60 5.80
N GLU A 2 -37.81 -42.36 5.79
CA GLU A 2 -37.24 -43.07 6.95
C GLU A 2 -35.72 -42.98 6.85
N GLY A 3 -35.03 -42.70 7.96
CA GLY A 3 -33.59 -42.95 8.09
C GLY A 3 -32.67 -41.74 8.24
N PHE A 4 -33.01 -40.73 9.06
CA PHE A 4 -31.98 -39.92 9.72
C PHE A 4 -31.41 -40.76 10.88
N THR A 5 -30.29 -41.45 10.65
CA THR A 5 -29.58 -42.12 11.74
C THR A 5 -29.01 -41.05 12.67
N VAL A 6 -29.51 -41.10 13.90
CA VAL A 6 -29.18 -40.25 15.03
C VAL A 6 -27.73 -40.49 15.42
N SER A 7 -27.01 -39.37 15.60
CA SER A 7 -25.66 -39.33 16.16
C SER A 7 -25.59 -40.10 17.47
N ASN A 8 -24.76 -41.14 17.49
CA ASN A 8 -24.36 -41.78 18.73
C ASN A 8 -23.37 -40.86 19.47
N ALA A 9 -23.82 -40.35 20.61
CA ALA A 9 -23.05 -39.60 21.57
C ALA A 9 -21.79 -40.36 22.04
N ASN A 10 -20.79 -39.58 22.46
CA ASN A 10 -19.76 -39.98 23.43
C ASN A 10 -18.90 -41.19 23.08
N ARG A 11 -17.97 -40.99 22.14
CA ARG A 11 -16.69 -41.72 22.17
C ARG A 11 -15.63 -40.83 21.54
N PHE A 12 -14.38 -40.96 21.99
CA PHE A 12 -13.18 -40.25 21.49
C PHE A 12 -12.86 -38.87 22.11
N LEU A 13 -12.95 -38.76 23.45
CA LEU A 13 -12.15 -37.80 24.23
C LEU A 13 -11.13 -38.52 25.14
N ASP A 14 -10.93 -39.82 24.94
CA ASP A 14 -10.06 -40.65 25.75
C ASP A 14 -8.73 -40.90 25.02
N THR A 15 -7.64 -40.43 25.63
CA THR A 15 -6.22 -40.74 25.35
C THR A 15 -5.54 -40.08 24.15
N GLY A 16 -5.24 -38.78 24.30
CA GLY A 16 -4.10 -38.12 23.67
C GLY A 16 -3.07 -37.73 24.73
N VAL A 17 -2.15 -38.63 25.03
CA VAL A 17 -0.97 -38.47 25.90
C VAL A 17 -0.30 -37.08 25.81
N ILE A 18 -0.35 -36.31 26.90
CA ILE A 18 0.58 -35.19 27.12
C ILE A 18 1.88 -35.79 27.66
N ARG A 19 2.89 -35.86 26.81
CA ARG A 19 4.27 -36.19 27.18
C ARG A 19 5.21 -35.17 26.59
N ASP A 20 6.17 -34.81 27.42
CA ASP A 20 7.44 -34.14 27.15
C ASP A 20 7.52 -32.62 27.35
N SER A 21 7.77 -32.31 28.62
CA SER A 21 8.74 -31.35 29.13
C SER A 21 9.86 -30.93 28.16
N LYS A 22 9.97 -29.62 27.90
CA LYS A 22 11.28 -28.99 27.72
C LYS A 22 11.28 -27.56 28.25
N SER A 23 11.90 -27.42 29.42
CA SER A 23 12.51 -26.22 30.00
C SER A 23 12.29 -24.90 29.26
N LEU A 24 11.35 -24.08 29.77
CA LEU A 24 11.33 -22.65 29.48
C LEU A 24 12.29 -21.95 30.45
N SER A 25 13.57 -21.91 30.08
CA SER A 25 14.53 -20.97 30.67
C SER A 25 14.12 -19.55 30.24
N ILE A 26 13.75 -18.72 31.20
CA ILE A 26 13.57 -17.29 31.00
C ILE A 26 14.96 -16.68 30.91
N GLU A 27 15.51 -16.71 29.70
CA GLU A 27 16.64 -15.85 29.33
C GLU A 27 16.08 -14.46 29.00
N GLY A 28 16.81 -13.42 29.40
CA GLY A 28 16.35 -12.02 29.48
C GLY A 28 15.78 -11.43 28.20
N PRO A 29 15.34 -10.15 28.22
CA PRO A 29 14.63 -9.52 27.11
C PRO A 29 15.52 -9.43 25.87
N LYS A 30 15.50 -10.50 25.07
CA LYS A 30 16.00 -10.54 23.71
C LYS A 30 15.13 -9.55 22.97
N SER A 31 15.74 -8.41 22.64
CA SER A 31 15.19 -7.38 21.77
C SER A 31 14.35 -8.07 20.70
N THR A 32 13.05 -7.81 20.76
CA THR A 32 12.13 -8.15 19.69
C THR A 32 12.70 -7.52 18.45
N SER A 33 13.36 -8.34 17.64
CA SER A 33 13.69 -8.06 16.27
C SER A 33 12.43 -7.50 15.66
N SER A 34 12.42 -6.19 15.45
CA SER A 34 11.43 -5.52 14.64
C SER A 34 11.31 -6.35 13.39
N THR A 35 10.15 -6.98 13.20
CA THR A 35 9.73 -7.41 11.89
C THR A 35 9.93 -6.18 11.03
N ALA A 36 10.97 -6.20 10.21
CA ALA A 36 11.15 -5.24 9.16
C ALA A 36 9.95 -5.47 8.26
N ASP A 37 8.89 -4.72 8.53
CA ASP A 37 7.84 -4.43 7.59
C ASP A 37 8.61 -3.89 6.39
N THR A 38 8.89 -4.77 5.44
CA THR A 38 9.41 -4.42 4.12
C THR A 38 8.23 -3.89 3.32
N GLY A 39 7.39 -3.07 3.97
CA GLY A 39 6.44 -2.19 3.34
C GLY A 39 7.23 -1.23 2.47
N LYS A 40 6.68 -0.99 1.29
CA LYS A 40 7.22 -0.12 0.27
C LYS A 40 7.82 1.13 0.92
N SER A 41 9.10 1.42 0.67
CA SER A 41 9.75 2.59 1.25
C SER A 41 8.94 3.84 0.89
N PHE A 42 8.98 4.87 1.74
CA PHE A 42 8.45 6.17 1.36
C PHE A 42 9.03 6.65 0.02
N ALA A 43 10.31 6.36 -0.24
CA ALA A 43 10.97 6.67 -1.50
C ALA A 43 10.34 5.93 -2.69
N ASP A 44 9.97 4.66 -2.50
CA ASP A 44 9.30 3.86 -3.53
C ASP A 44 7.87 4.36 -3.79
N THR A 45 7.14 4.71 -2.73
CA THR A 45 5.78 5.29 -2.83
C THR A 45 5.80 6.65 -3.53
N LEU A 46 6.78 7.50 -3.19
CA LEU A 46 7.00 8.77 -3.86
C LEU A 46 7.35 8.57 -5.34
N LYS A 47 8.17 7.57 -5.65
CA LYS A 47 8.55 7.25 -7.02
C LYS A 47 7.35 6.77 -7.84
N ASP A 48 6.45 5.99 -7.26
CA ASP A 48 5.18 5.64 -7.92
C ASP A 48 4.32 6.89 -8.13
N ALA A 49 4.20 7.75 -7.12
CA ALA A 49 3.37 8.95 -7.21
C ALA A 49 3.87 9.87 -8.33
N VAL A 50 5.19 10.06 -8.45
CA VAL A 50 5.83 10.78 -9.57
C VAL A 50 5.50 10.12 -10.90
N SER A 51 5.57 8.79 -10.97
CA SER A 51 5.28 8.02 -12.18
C SER A 51 3.80 8.14 -12.57
N SER A 52 2.90 8.12 -11.58
CA SER A 52 1.46 8.27 -11.77
C SER A 52 1.10 9.67 -12.28
N VAL A 53 1.76 10.72 -11.78
CA VAL A 53 1.60 12.09 -12.32
C VAL A 53 2.04 12.15 -13.79
N ASN A 54 3.16 11.53 -14.14
CA ASN A 54 3.62 11.46 -15.53
C ASN A 54 2.62 10.72 -16.44
N GLU A 55 2.07 9.60 -15.96
CA GLU A 55 1.01 8.88 -16.68
C GLU A 55 -0.26 9.71 -16.85
N MET A 56 -0.70 10.43 -15.82
CA MET A 56 -1.85 11.34 -15.91
C MET A 56 -1.61 12.46 -16.92
N GLN A 57 -0.39 12.99 -16.98
CA GLN A 57 -0.01 14.02 -17.95
C GLN A 57 -0.06 13.47 -19.37
N LYS A 58 0.58 12.31 -19.63
CA LYS A 58 0.53 11.64 -20.94
C LYS A 58 -0.89 11.25 -21.37
N SER A 59 -1.72 10.79 -20.42
CA SER A 59 -3.11 10.45 -20.68
C SER A 59 -3.90 11.68 -21.11
N SER A 60 -3.69 12.81 -20.42
CA SER A 60 -4.30 14.09 -20.76
C SER A 60 -3.86 14.59 -22.14
N ASP A 61 -2.57 14.50 -22.46
CA ASP A 61 -2.04 14.86 -23.78
C ASP A 61 -2.65 14.00 -24.90
N LYS A 62 -2.77 12.68 -24.66
CA LYS A 62 -3.40 11.76 -25.61
C LYS A 62 -4.89 12.05 -25.78
N ALA A 63 -5.58 12.38 -24.69
CA ALA A 63 -7.00 12.76 -24.72
C ALA A 63 -7.19 14.06 -25.51
N MET A 64 -6.34 15.08 -25.27
CA MET A 64 -6.32 16.33 -26.05
C MET A 64 -6.05 16.07 -27.54
N GLN A 65 -5.11 15.19 -27.86
CA GLN A 65 -4.80 14.86 -29.25
C GLN A 65 -5.94 14.09 -29.94
N ASN A 66 -6.61 13.18 -29.24
CA ASN A 66 -7.79 12.47 -29.76
C ASN A 66 -8.96 13.43 -30.02
N LEU A 67 -9.15 14.43 -29.14
CA LEU A 67 -10.14 15.48 -29.34
C LEU A 67 -9.79 16.38 -30.53
N ALA A 68 -8.55 16.84 -30.63
CA ALA A 68 -8.09 17.69 -31.73
C ALA A 68 -8.11 16.98 -33.10
N THR A 69 -7.96 15.66 -33.12
CA THR A 69 -8.05 14.83 -34.34
C THR A 69 -9.46 14.35 -34.66
N GLY A 70 -10.46 14.73 -33.87
CA GLY A 70 -11.86 14.31 -34.06
C GLY A 70 -12.12 12.83 -33.79
N LYS A 71 -11.20 12.12 -33.14
CA LYS A 71 -11.39 10.72 -32.69
C LYS A 71 -12.28 10.62 -31.45
N THR A 72 -12.56 11.73 -30.79
CA THR A 72 -13.33 11.78 -29.54
C THR A 72 -14.06 13.11 -29.46
N ASP A 73 -15.39 13.09 -29.38
CA ASP A 73 -16.23 14.29 -29.16
C ASP A 73 -16.42 14.61 -27.67
N ASN A 74 -15.81 13.80 -26.79
CA ASN A 74 -15.98 13.88 -25.35
C ASN A 74 -15.06 14.94 -24.72
N VAL A 75 -15.31 16.21 -25.06
CA VAL A 75 -14.57 17.38 -24.56
C VAL A 75 -14.53 17.40 -23.02
N ALA A 76 -15.63 17.02 -22.38
CA ALA A 76 -15.75 17.00 -20.93
C ALA A 76 -14.74 16.05 -20.29
N GLU A 77 -14.52 14.86 -20.86
CA GLU A 77 -13.56 13.88 -20.35
C GLU A 77 -12.12 14.39 -20.48
N VAL A 78 -11.79 15.06 -21.59
CA VAL A 78 -10.47 15.68 -21.80
C VAL A 78 -10.22 16.80 -20.78
N MET A 79 -11.20 17.69 -20.55
CA MET A 79 -11.08 18.75 -19.55
C MET A 79 -10.90 18.16 -18.14
N ILE A 80 -11.66 17.12 -17.79
CA ILE A 80 -11.52 16.45 -16.49
C ILE A 80 -10.13 15.82 -16.33
N ALA A 81 -9.61 15.17 -17.38
CA ALA A 81 -8.27 14.59 -17.36
C ALA A 81 -7.19 15.68 -17.15
N ALA A 82 -7.30 16.79 -17.90
CA ALA A 82 -6.39 17.92 -17.78
C ALA A 82 -6.42 18.55 -16.38
N GLU A 83 -7.61 18.77 -15.81
CA GLU A 83 -7.77 19.32 -14.46
C GLU A 83 -7.18 18.40 -13.39
N LYS A 84 -7.39 17.08 -13.52
CA LYS A 84 -6.78 16.08 -12.63
C LYS A 84 -5.25 16.12 -12.70
N ALA A 85 -4.68 16.21 -13.90
CA ALA A 85 -3.24 16.29 -14.09
C ALA A 85 -2.65 17.56 -13.47
N ASP A 86 -3.32 18.71 -13.63
CA ASP A 86 -2.88 19.99 -13.05
C ASP A 86 -2.92 19.98 -11.51
N ILE A 87 -4.02 19.49 -10.92
CA ILE A 87 -4.13 19.34 -9.45
C ILE A 87 -3.06 18.39 -8.93
N ALA A 88 -2.86 17.24 -9.58
CA ALA A 88 -1.87 16.26 -9.17
C ALA A 88 -0.44 16.83 -9.23
N LEU A 89 -0.12 17.61 -10.26
CA LEU A 89 1.17 18.29 -10.40
C LEU A 89 1.38 19.33 -9.27
N LYS A 90 0.36 20.15 -8.96
CA LYS A 90 0.43 21.12 -7.86
C LYS A 90 0.71 20.44 -6.53
N VAL A 91 0.01 19.34 -6.24
CA VAL A 91 0.24 18.55 -5.02
C VAL A 91 1.66 17.98 -5.00
N MET A 92 2.15 17.44 -6.11
CA MET A 92 3.50 16.89 -6.22
C MET A 92 4.58 17.93 -5.91
N VAL A 93 4.42 19.17 -6.39
CA VAL A 93 5.36 20.27 -6.08
C VAL A 93 5.40 20.56 -4.59
N GLN A 94 4.25 20.57 -3.91
CA GLN A 94 4.20 20.77 -2.45
C GLN A 94 4.87 19.62 -1.70
N VAL A 95 4.67 18.38 -2.13
CA VAL A 95 5.32 17.21 -1.56
C VAL A 95 6.83 17.28 -1.75
N ARG A 96 7.31 17.66 -2.96
CA ARG A 96 8.73 17.87 -3.24
C ARG A 96 9.34 18.88 -2.29
N ASN A 97 8.69 20.03 -2.09
CA ASN A 97 9.17 21.07 -1.20
C ASN A 97 9.27 20.57 0.25
N LYS A 98 8.23 19.90 0.76
CA LYS A 98 8.23 19.32 2.10
C LYS A 98 9.32 18.27 2.31
N ILE A 99 9.67 17.50 1.28
CA ILE A 99 10.76 16.51 1.37
C ILE A 99 12.12 17.21 1.44
N ILE A 100 12.32 18.26 0.65
CA ILE A 100 13.54 19.08 0.72
C ILE A 100 13.67 19.72 2.10
N ASP A 101 12.59 20.26 2.65
CA ASP A 101 12.55 20.84 3.99
C ASP A 101 12.86 19.80 5.07
N ALA A 102 12.24 18.61 4.98
CA ALA A 102 12.50 17.51 5.92
C ALA A 102 13.96 17.03 5.88
N TYR A 103 14.56 16.98 4.68
CA TYR A 103 15.98 16.66 4.53
C TYR A 103 16.87 17.71 5.19
N GLN A 104 16.56 19.00 4.98
CA GLN A 104 17.30 20.10 5.63
C GLN A 104 17.16 20.08 7.16
N GLU A 105 15.98 19.76 7.68
CA GLU A 105 15.73 19.68 9.12
C GLU A 105 16.54 18.56 9.78
N VAL A 106 16.61 17.37 9.17
CA VAL A 106 17.43 16.25 9.66
C VAL A 106 18.91 16.62 9.70
N MET A 107 19.41 17.37 8.70
CA MET A 107 20.80 17.85 8.70
C MET A 107 21.08 18.85 9.83
N LYS A 108 20.11 19.72 10.16
CA LYS A 108 20.25 20.68 11.27
C LYS A 108 20.24 20.03 12.64
N MET A 109 19.66 18.84 12.79
CA MET A 109 19.67 18.09 14.05
C MET A 109 21.01 17.38 14.33
N GLN A 110 21.86 17.15 13.32
CA GLN A 110 23.09 16.37 13.44
C GLN A 110 24.37 17.21 13.62
N VAL A 111 24.26 18.55 13.64
CA VAL A 111 25.40 19.46 13.88
C VAL A 111 25.46 19.95 15.31
#